data_AF-A0A8C9M0S8-F1
#
_entry.id   AF-A0A8C9M0S8-F1
#
_cell.length_a   1.000
_cell.length_b   1.000
_cell.length_c   1.000
_cell.angle_alpha   90.00
_cell.angle_beta   90.00
_cell.angle_gamma   90.00
#
_symmetry.space_group_name_H-M   'P 1'
#
loop_
_entity.id
_entity.type
_entity.pdbx_description
1 polymer ?
#
loop_
_entity_poly.entity_id
_entity_poly.type
_entity_poly.pdbx_seq_one_letter_code
_entity_poly.pdbx_strand_id
1 'polypeptide(L)'
;MLIFAGDDFDVTEDYRRLKSLLIDFFRGPTVSNIRLAGLEYVLHFTALNGKIYFRSYKLLLKKSGCRTPRIELEEMGPSLDLVLRRTHLASDDLYKLSMKMPKALKPKKKKNISHDTFGTTYGRIHMQKQDLSKLQTRKMKGLKKRPAERITEDLEKKSKRVKKN
;
A
#
# COMPACT_ATOMS: atom_id res chain seq x y z
N MET A 1 24.06 4.25 0.31
CA MET A 1 22.97 3.23 0.33
C MET A 1 23.23 2.26 1.48
N LEU A 2 22.19 1.72 2.13
CA LEU A 2 22.34 0.77 3.24
C LEU A 2 21.76 -0.58 2.82
N ILE A 3 22.49 -1.67 3.07
CA ILE A 3 22.06 -3.05 2.84
C ILE A 3 22.18 -3.81 4.15
N PHE A 4 21.10 -4.49 4.54
CA PHE A 4 21.08 -5.42 5.68
C PHE A 4 20.84 -6.82 5.14
N ALA A 5 21.78 -7.73 5.40
CA ALA A 5 21.70 -9.12 5.02
C ALA A 5 21.71 -10.02 6.27
N GLY A 6 20.89 -11.08 6.26
CA GLY A 6 20.71 -12.00 7.37
C GLY A 6 19.36 -11.84 8.06
N ASP A 7 18.73 -12.97 8.38
CA ASP A 7 17.36 -13.04 8.93
C ASP A 7 17.31 -12.58 10.40
N ASP A 8 18.43 -12.65 11.11
CA ASP A 8 18.56 -12.24 12.52
C ASP A 8 18.07 -10.81 12.76
N PHE A 9 18.24 -9.93 11.76
CA PHE A 9 17.79 -8.53 11.80
C PHE A 9 16.28 -8.33 11.90
N ASP A 10 15.48 -9.32 11.47
CA ASP A 10 14.03 -9.25 11.49
C ASP A 10 13.40 -10.20 12.53
N VAL A 11 14.13 -11.23 12.96
CA VAL A 11 13.66 -12.22 13.95
C VAL A 11 13.86 -11.75 15.39
N THR A 12 15.07 -11.32 15.76
CA THR A 12 15.39 -11.01 17.15
C THR A 12 15.15 -9.54 17.45
N GLU A 13 14.51 -9.23 18.58
CA GLU A 13 14.19 -7.85 18.94
C GLU A 13 15.45 -6.97 19.05
N ASP A 14 16.51 -7.46 19.71
CA ASP A 14 17.77 -6.74 19.85
C ASP A 14 18.36 -6.30 18.49
N TYR A 15 18.41 -7.22 17.53
CA TYR A 15 18.92 -6.93 16.18
C TYR A 15 18.00 -6.02 15.39
N ARG A 16 16.68 -6.10 15.61
CA ARG A 16 15.72 -5.17 15.01
C ARG A 16 15.89 -3.74 15.53
N ARG A 17 16.15 -3.58 16.84
CA ARG A 17 16.46 -2.27 17.43
C ARG A 17 17.79 -1.74 16.92
N LEU A 18 18.79 -2.60 16.80
CA LEU A 18 20.09 -2.24 16.24
C LEU A 18 19.99 -1.83 14.77
N LYS A 19 19.23 -2.55 13.95
CA LYS A 19 18.92 -2.17 12.56
C LYS A 19 18.34 -0.77 12.49
N SER A 20 17.36 -0.46 13.35
CA SER A 20 16.77 0.88 13.44
C SER A 20 17.79 1.95 13.81
N LEU A 21 18.70 1.67 14.76
CA LEU A 21 19.76 2.59 15.16
C LEU A 21 20.74 2.86 14.01
N LEU A 22 21.18 1.81 13.32
CA LEU A 22 22.12 1.93 12.20
C LEU A 22 21.51 2.70 11.02
N ILE A 23 20.21 2.49 10.74
CA ILE A 23 19.50 3.27 9.73
C ILE A 23 19.48 4.75 10.12
N ASP A 24 19.14 5.08 11.36
CA ASP A 24 19.03 6.48 11.79
C ASP A 24 20.39 7.19 11.78
N PHE A 25 21.46 6.49 12.16
CA PHE A 25 22.83 7.03 12.16
C PHE A 25 23.36 7.30 10.75
N PHE A 26 23.14 6.37 9.80
CA PHE A 26 23.75 6.45 8.46
C PHE A 26 22.85 7.00 7.35
N ARG A 27 21.55 7.24 7.58
CA ARG A 27 20.64 7.72 6.51
C ARG A 27 20.90 9.15 6.06
N GLY A 28 21.42 10.02 6.92
CA GLY A 28 21.56 11.46 6.64
C GLY A 28 20.21 12.18 6.46
N PRO A 29 20.16 13.29 5.70
CA PRO A 29 18.95 14.08 5.49
C PRO A 29 17.95 13.38 4.56
N THR A 30 16.66 13.50 4.88
CA THR A 30 15.58 12.99 4.02
C THR A 30 15.35 13.93 2.84
N VAL A 31 15.69 13.48 1.64
CA VAL A 31 15.51 14.23 0.39
C VAL A 31 14.51 13.53 -0.52
N SER A 32 13.74 14.28 -1.31
CA SER A 32 12.73 13.74 -2.23
C SER A 32 13.34 13.15 -3.50
N ASN A 33 14.41 13.77 -4.01
CA ASN A 33 15.09 13.38 -5.24
C ASN A 33 16.59 13.24 -5.00
N ILE A 34 17.19 12.21 -5.60
CA ILE A 34 18.63 11.91 -5.48
C ILE A 34 19.21 11.84 -6.89
N ARG A 35 20.40 12.43 -7.08
CA ARG A 35 21.16 12.33 -8.34
C ARG A 35 21.87 10.98 -8.40
N LEU A 36 21.86 10.32 -9.56
CA LEU A 36 22.55 9.04 -9.77
C LEU A 36 24.04 9.10 -9.44
N ALA A 37 24.72 10.20 -9.79
CA ALA A 37 26.14 10.40 -9.46
C ALA A 37 26.40 10.48 -7.95
N GLY A 38 25.39 10.78 -7.12
CA GLY A 38 25.52 10.79 -5.66
C GLY A 38 25.41 9.41 -5.02
N LEU A 39 25.16 8.36 -5.79
CA LEU A 39 25.14 6.98 -5.32
C LEU A 39 26.54 6.36 -5.40
N GLU A 40 27.45 6.86 -4.55
CA GLU A 40 28.86 6.46 -4.58
C GLU A 40 29.18 5.28 -3.66
N TYR A 41 28.51 5.19 -2.51
CA TYR A 41 28.86 4.23 -1.46
C TYR A 41 27.69 3.35 -1.02
N VAL A 42 28.02 2.10 -0.71
CA VAL A 42 27.13 1.11 -0.10
C VAL A 42 27.72 0.66 1.22
N LEU A 43 26.95 0.83 2.28
CA LEU A 43 27.22 0.24 3.59
C LEU A 43 26.46 -1.09 3.67
N HIS A 44 27.20 -2.17 3.87
CA HIS A 44 26.67 -3.51 3.97
C HIS A 44 26.84 -4.02 5.41
N PHE A 45 25.72 -4.39 6.01
CA PHE A 45 25.65 -5.01 7.32
C PHE A 45 25.17 -6.45 7.15
N THR A 46 25.99 -7.42 7.55
CA THR A 46 25.63 -8.84 7.50
C THR A 46 25.59 -9.39 8.92
N ALA A 47 24.45 -9.93 9.34
CA ALA A 47 24.33 -10.65 10.59
C ALA A 47 24.49 -12.16 10.32
N LEU A 48 25.47 -12.78 10.97
CA LEU A 48 25.72 -14.21 10.88
C LEU A 48 26.32 -14.72 12.20
N ASN A 49 25.75 -15.80 12.74
CA ASN A 49 26.25 -16.50 13.93
C ASN A 49 26.52 -15.57 15.12
N GLY A 50 25.62 -14.61 15.37
CA GLY A 50 25.75 -13.65 16.48
C GLY A 50 26.79 -12.54 16.26
N LYS A 51 27.46 -12.50 15.10
CA LYS A 51 28.38 -11.42 14.70
C LYS A 51 27.73 -10.56 13.64
N ILE A 52 28.12 -9.28 13.62
CA ILE A 52 27.68 -8.31 12.62
C ILE A 52 28.90 -7.81 11.88
N TYR A 53 28.95 -8.14 10.60
CA TYR A 53 29.97 -7.69 9.70
C TYR A 53 29.53 -6.38 9.07
N PHE A 54 30.29 -5.33 9.32
CA PHE A 54 30.13 -4.05 8.67
C PHE A 54 31.21 -3.90 7.61
N ARG A 55 30.77 -3.67 6.37
CA ARG A 55 31.63 -3.47 5.21
C ARG A 55 31.16 -2.24 4.44
N SER A 56 32.10 -1.51 3.88
CA SER A 56 31.83 -0.31 3.08
C SER A 56 32.46 -0.48 1.71
N TYR A 57 31.62 -0.34 0.69
CA TYR A 57 31.96 -0.53 -0.70
C TYR A 57 31.71 0.75 -1.50
N LYS A 58 32.62 1.04 -2.42
CA LYS A 58 32.44 2.02 -3.48
C LYS A 58 31.78 1.36 -4.69
N LEU A 59 30.82 2.06 -5.29
CA LEU A 59 30.08 1.62 -6.47
C LEU A 59 30.81 2.02 -7.75
N LEU A 60 31.07 1.03 -8.61
CA LEU A 60 31.58 1.23 -9.97
C LEU A 60 30.50 0.84 -10.98
N LEU A 61 29.99 1.82 -11.70
CA LEU A 61 28.96 1.62 -12.74
C LEU A 61 29.64 1.36 -14.09
N LYS A 62 29.61 0.11 -14.55
CA LYS A 62 30.13 -0.31 -15.86
C LYS A 62 29.03 -0.37 -16.92
N LYS A 63 29.41 -0.19 -18.18
CA LYS A 63 28.50 -0.33 -19.33
C LYS A 63 28.01 -1.77 -19.44
N SER A 64 26.69 -1.96 -19.52
CA SER A 64 26.02 -3.27 -19.58
C SER A 64 25.30 -3.56 -20.90
N GLY A 65 25.10 -2.53 -21.76
CA GLY A 65 24.31 -2.65 -22.99
C GLY A 65 22.79 -2.52 -22.79
N CYS A 66 22.30 -2.46 -21.55
CA CYS A 66 20.90 -2.20 -21.20
C CYS A 66 20.75 -0.84 -20.50
N ARG A 67 19.49 -0.44 -20.18
CA ARG A 67 19.21 0.80 -19.45
C ARG A 67 19.82 0.83 -18.04
N THR A 68 20.00 -0.33 -17.41
CA THR A 68 20.58 -0.46 -16.06
C THR A 68 22.07 -0.79 -16.16
N PRO A 69 22.97 0.01 -15.56
CA PRO A 69 24.42 -0.25 -15.60
C PRO A 69 24.77 -1.54 -14.83
N ARG A 70 25.89 -2.15 -15.17
CA ARG A 70 26.46 -3.28 -14.41
C ARG A 70 27.18 -2.72 -13.20
N ILE A 71 26.81 -3.19 -12.01
CA ILE A 71 27.37 -2.72 -10.75
C ILE A 71 28.52 -3.63 -10.35
N GLU A 72 29.68 -3.04 -10.13
CA GLU A 72 30.83 -3.68 -9.49
C GLU A 72 31.12 -2.95 -8.17
N LEU A 73 31.64 -3.67 -7.18
CA LEU A 73 31.92 -3.13 -5.86
C LEU A 73 33.41 -3.18 -5.58
N GLU A 74 33.97 -2.08 -5.08
CA GLU A 74 35.35 -1.99 -4.62
C GLU A 74 35.34 -1.74 -3.11
N GLU A 75 36.10 -2.51 -2.34
CA GLU A 75 36.17 -2.29 -0.89
C GLU A 75 36.90 -0.98 -0.60
N MET A 76 36.22 -0.07 0.10
CA MET A 76 36.79 1.23 0.51
C MET A 76 37.10 1.26 2.01
N GLY A 77 36.41 0.43 2.79
CA GLY A 77 36.49 0.44 4.25
C GLY A 77 35.61 1.53 4.89
N PRO A 78 35.40 1.48 6.23
CA PRO A 78 35.99 0.56 7.20
C PRO A 78 35.38 -0.85 7.18
N SER A 79 36.18 -1.83 7.61
CA SER A 79 35.82 -3.23 7.70
C SER A 79 35.80 -3.60 9.19
N LEU A 80 34.61 -3.72 9.78
CA LEU A 80 34.43 -3.95 11.22
C LEU A 80 33.65 -5.24 11.48
N ASP A 81 34.10 -5.99 12.48
CA ASP A 81 33.41 -7.17 12.98
C ASP A 81 32.90 -6.86 14.39
N LEU A 82 31.59 -6.66 14.49
CA LEU A 82 30.91 -6.23 15.70
C LEU A 82 30.24 -7.44 16.38
N VAL A 83 30.23 -7.42 17.70
CA VAL A 83 29.51 -8.41 18.52
C VAL A 83 28.63 -7.67 19.50
N LEU A 84 27.34 -8.01 19.52
CA LEU A 84 26.42 -7.46 20.49
C LEU A 84 26.72 -8.08 21.86
N ARG A 85 26.95 -7.23 22.87
CA ARG A 85 27.23 -7.69 24.24
C ARG A 85 26.09 -7.31 25.17
N ARG A 86 26.20 -6.16 25.84
CA ARG A 86 25.18 -5.69 26.78
C ARG A 86 24.15 -4.86 26.02
N THR A 87 22.87 -5.11 26.28
CA THR A 87 21.74 -4.35 25.76
C THR A 87 20.96 -3.72 26.90
N HIS A 88 20.50 -2.48 26.71
CA HIS A 88 19.59 -1.80 27.61
C HIS A 88 18.50 -1.17 26.77
N LEU A 89 17.45 -1.96 26.51
CA LEU A 89 16.33 -1.54 25.67
C LEU A 89 15.37 -0.66 26.46
N ALA A 90 14.76 0.31 25.77
CA ALA A 90 13.68 1.09 26.34
C ALA A 90 12.42 0.23 26.54
N SER A 91 11.57 0.64 27.49
CA SER A 91 10.25 0.02 27.65
C SER A 91 9.38 0.20 26.41
N ASP A 92 8.46 -0.75 26.20
CA ASP A 92 7.57 -0.75 25.03
C ASP A 92 6.73 0.51 24.90
N ASP A 93 6.29 1.06 26.03
CA ASP A 93 5.44 2.26 26.04
C ASP A 93 6.23 3.51 25.63
N LEU A 94 7.47 3.65 26.11
CA LEU A 94 8.35 4.73 25.71
C LEU A 94 8.71 4.64 24.23
N TYR A 95 8.96 3.43 23.73
CA TYR A 95 9.22 3.22 22.32
C TYR A 95 8.02 3.59 21.44
N LYS A 96 6.81 3.13 21.78
CA LYS A 96 5.58 3.49 21.05
C LYS A 96 5.34 4.99 21.03
N LEU A 97 5.61 5.67 22.15
CA LEU A 97 5.49 7.12 22.25
C LEU A 97 6.49 7.82 21.32
N SER A 98 7.74 7.35 21.26
CA SER A 98 8.78 7.93 20.40
C SER A 98 8.47 7.79 18.89
N MET A 99 7.78 6.71 18.51
CA MET A 99 7.37 6.45 17.12
C MET A 99 6.12 7.21 16.66
N LYS A 100 5.57 8.07 17.50
CA LYS A 100 4.31 8.78 17.20
C LYS A 100 4.54 9.90 16.18
N MET A 101 4.06 9.69 14.96
CA MET A 101 4.04 10.73 13.93
C MET A 101 3.05 11.86 14.29
N PRO A 102 3.42 13.14 14.14
CA PRO A 102 2.51 14.25 14.36
C PRO A 102 1.27 14.18 13.46
N LYS A 103 0.09 14.51 14.01
CA LYS A 103 -1.19 14.41 13.30
C LYS A 103 -1.27 15.27 12.03
N ALA A 104 -0.49 16.36 11.97
CA ALA A 104 -0.43 17.27 10.82
C ALA A 104 0.30 16.64 9.61
N LEU A 105 1.36 15.86 9.87
CA LEU A 105 2.14 15.18 8.84
C LEU A 105 1.44 13.92 8.32
N LYS A 106 0.51 13.33 9.10
CA LYS A 106 -0.20 12.12 8.71
C LYS A 106 -1.36 12.46 7.73
N PRO A 107 -1.32 12.00 6.47
CA PRO A 107 -2.39 12.26 5.53
C PRO A 107 -3.67 11.56 5.99
N LYS A 108 -4.71 12.34 6.29
CA LYS A 108 -6.04 11.81 6.64
C LYS A 108 -6.80 11.53 5.35
N LYS A 109 -6.88 10.26 4.94
CA LYS A 109 -7.75 9.86 3.83
C LYS A 109 -9.22 10.02 4.27
N LYS A 110 -9.94 10.95 3.63
CA LYS A 110 -11.40 11.07 3.79
C LYS A 110 -12.06 10.14 2.77
N LYS A 111 -12.95 9.26 3.24
CA LYS A 111 -13.67 8.31 2.37
C LYS A 111 -14.54 9.07 1.36
N ASN A 112 -14.63 8.56 0.13
CA ASN A 112 -15.46 9.11 -0.96
C ASN A 112 -15.09 10.53 -1.43
N ILE A 113 -13.92 11.04 -1.06
CA ILE A 113 -13.40 12.32 -1.54
C ILE A 113 -12.08 12.04 -2.27
N SER A 114 -11.96 12.52 -3.50
CA SER A 114 -10.75 12.46 -4.30
C SER A 114 -10.37 13.85 -4.81
N HIS A 115 -9.08 14.08 -5.03
CA HIS A 115 -8.56 15.31 -5.60
C HIS A 115 -7.99 15.02 -6.99
N ASP A 116 -8.25 15.90 -7.94
CA ASP A 116 -7.67 15.85 -9.27
C ASP A 116 -6.22 16.38 -9.27
N THR A 117 -5.48 16.15 -10.35
CA THR A 117 -4.13 16.71 -10.54
C THR A 117 -4.14 18.24 -10.53
N PHE A 118 -5.26 18.85 -10.92
CA PHE A 118 -5.48 20.30 -10.87
C PHE A 118 -6.06 20.80 -9.54
N GLY A 119 -6.23 19.92 -8.53
CA GLY A 119 -6.70 20.30 -7.19
C GLY A 119 -8.22 20.40 -7.04
N THR A 120 -9.01 20.12 -8.07
CA THR A 120 -10.48 20.04 -7.94
C THR A 120 -10.87 18.87 -7.04
N THR A 121 -11.90 19.06 -6.22
CA THR A 121 -12.35 18.04 -5.25
C THR A 121 -13.60 17.35 -5.78
N TYR A 122 -13.53 16.03 -5.93
CA TYR A 122 -14.65 15.18 -6.34
C TYR A 122 -15.20 14.38 -5.16
N GLY A 123 -16.51 14.37 -5.01
CA GLY A 123 -17.23 13.50 -4.08
C GLY A 123 -17.89 12.34 -4.82
N ARG A 124 -17.60 11.09 -4.42
CA ARG A 124 -18.26 9.92 -5.01
C ARG A 124 -19.54 9.58 -4.24
N ILE A 125 -20.68 9.72 -4.90
CA ILE A 125 -21.97 9.27 -4.39
C ILE A 125 -22.20 7.83 -4.85
N HIS A 126 -22.39 6.93 -3.89
CA HIS A 126 -22.74 5.55 -4.17
C HIS A 126 -24.26 5.38 -4.04
N MET A 127 -24.97 5.56 -5.16
CA MET A 127 -26.40 5.32 -5.23
C MET A 127 -26.68 3.83 -5.03
N GLN A 128 -27.61 3.51 -4.12
CA GLN A 128 -28.14 2.16 -3.98
C GLN A 128 -28.95 1.80 -5.23
N LYS A 129 -28.98 0.51 -5.58
CA LYS A 129 -29.85 0.01 -6.65
C LYS A 129 -31.31 0.19 -6.22
N GLN A 130 -32.05 1.03 -6.92
CA GLN A 130 -33.46 1.28 -6.64
C GLN A 130 -34.32 0.16 -7.26
N ASP A 131 -34.97 -0.63 -6.41
CA ASP A 131 -35.94 -1.65 -6.85
C ASP A 131 -37.33 -1.02 -6.98
N LEU A 132 -37.82 -0.92 -8.21
CA LEU A 132 -39.13 -0.35 -8.55
C LEU A 132 -40.25 -1.40 -8.62
N SER A 133 -39.95 -2.68 -8.40
CA SER A 133 -40.96 -3.75 -8.45
C SER A 133 -42.06 -3.57 -7.40
N LYS A 134 -41.73 -2.94 -6.27
CA LYS A 134 -42.66 -2.61 -5.18
C LYS A 134 -43.42 -1.30 -5.39
N LEU A 135 -43.11 -0.54 -6.46
CA LEU A 135 -43.75 0.75 -6.72
C LEU A 135 -45.15 0.55 -7.29
N GLN A 136 -46.16 0.57 -6.43
CA GLN A 136 -47.55 0.59 -6.87
C GLN A 136 -47.94 2.02 -7.31
N THR A 137 -48.20 2.19 -8.60
CA THR A 137 -48.69 3.47 -9.12
C THR A 137 -50.15 3.72 -8.74
N ARG A 138 -50.55 5.00 -8.73
CA ARG A 138 -51.94 5.38 -8.50
C ARG A 138 -52.84 4.74 -9.56
N LYS A 139 -53.82 3.94 -9.14
CA LYS A 139 -54.78 3.27 -10.03
C LYS A 139 -55.83 4.24 -10.57
N MET A 140 -55.41 5.10 -11.50
CA MET A 140 -56.30 6.06 -12.18
C MET A 140 -57.41 5.36 -12.94
N LYS A 141 -58.59 5.99 -13.02
CA LYS A 141 -59.77 5.42 -13.69
C LYS A 141 -59.50 5.09 -15.16
N GLY A 142 -58.70 5.91 -15.86
CA GLY A 142 -58.33 5.68 -17.26
C GLY A 142 -57.39 4.50 -17.51
N LEU A 143 -56.67 4.03 -16.49
CA LEU A 143 -55.76 2.87 -16.57
C LEU A 143 -56.45 1.56 -16.14
N LYS A 144 -57.68 1.64 -15.63
CA LYS A 144 -58.47 0.46 -15.29
C LYS A 144 -59.11 -0.08 -16.57
N LYS A 145 -58.77 -1.32 -16.93
CA LYS A 145 -59.40 -2.02 -18.06
C LYS A 145 -60.91 -2.00 -17.93
N ARG A 146 -61.60 -1.76 -19.04
CA ARG A 146 -63.05 -1.82 -19.10
C ARG A 146 -63.50 -3.30 -19.02
N PRO A 147 -64.71 -3.59 -18.51
CA PRO A 147 -65.19 -4.97 -18.39
C PRO A 147 -65.14 -5.76 -19.70
N ALA A 148 -65.45 -5.13 -20.83
CA ALA A 148 -65.43 -5.78 -22.14
C ALA A 148 -64.03 -6.27 -22.57
N GLU A 149 -62.98 -5.49 -22.28
CA GLU A 149 -61.59 -5.81 -22.63
C GLU A 149 -61.00 -6.92 -21.74
N ARG A 150 -61.55 -7.12 -20.53
CA ARG A 150 -61.13 -8.22 -19.64
C ARG A 150 -61.62 -9.57 -20.14
N ILE A 151 -62.87 -9.62 -20.62
CA ILE A 151 -63.51 -10.85 -21.09
C ILE A 151 -62.79 -11.40 -22.32
N THR A 152 -62.42 -10.52 -23.26
CA THR A 152 -61.70 -10.91 -24.48
C THR A 152 -60.30 -11.46 -24.17
N GLU A 153 -59.55 -10.86 -23.24
CA GLU A 153 -58.24 -11.37 -22.82
C GLU A 153 -58.30 -12.72 -22.09
N ASP A 154 -59.33 -12.95 -21.27
CA ASP A 154 -59.48 -14.21 -20.54
C ASP A 154 -59.81 -15.37 -21.49
N LEU A 155 -60.55 -15.10 -22.56
CA LEU A 155 -60.80 -16.04 -23.66
C LEU A 155 -59.52 -16.32 -24.46
N GLU A 156 -58.73 -15.29 -24.78
CA GLU A 156 -57.44 -15.45 -25.46
C GLU A 156 -56.39 -16.20 -24.62
N LYS A 157 -56.36 -16.00 -23.30
CA LYS A 157 -55.45 -16.74 -22.41
C LYS A 157 -55.85 -18.21 -22.29
N LYS A 158 -57.16 -18.51 -22.25
CA LYS A 158 -57.66 -19.90 -22.30
C LYS A 158 -57.27 -20.58 -23.60
N SER A 159 -57.45 -19.92 -24.75
CA SER A 159 -57.10 -20.50 -26.04
C SER A 159 -55.58 -20.74 -26.21
N LYS A 160 -54.74 -19.82 -25.70
CA LYS A 160 -53.27 -19.98 -25.70
C LYS A 160 -52.76 -21.09 -24.77
N ARG A 161 -53.46 -21.38 -23.65
CA ARG A 161 -53.14 -22.53 -22.78
C ARG A 161 -53.52 -23.86 -23.40
N VAL A 162 -54.65 -23.92 -24.10
CA VAL A 162 -55.12 -25.14 -24.78
C VAL A 162 -54.23 -25.51 -25.97
N LYS A 163 -53.65 -24.54 -26.67
CA LYS A 163 -52.74 -24.78 -27.83
C LYS A 163 -51.30 -25.16 -27.46
N LYS A 164 -50.93 -25.18 -26.17
CA LYS A 164 -49.55 -25.43 -25.70
C LYS A 164 -49.35 -26.82 -25.10
N ASN A 165 -50.42 -27.63 -25.05
CA ASN A 165 -50.42 -29.07 -24.82
C ASN A 165 -50.68 -29.77 -26.15
#